data_AF-A0A7C9MMZ7-F1
#
_entry.id   AF-A0A7C9MMZ7-F1
#
_cell.length_a   1.000
_cell.length_b   1.000
_cell.length_c   1.000
_cell.angle_alpha   90.00
_cell.angle_beta   90.00
_cell.angle_gamma   90.00
#
_symmetry.space_group_name_H-M   'P 1'
#
loop_
_entity.id
_entity.type
_entity.pdbx_description
1 polymer ?
#
loop_
_entity_poly.entity_id
_entity_poly.type
_entity_poly.pdbx_seq_one_letter_code
_entity_poly.pdbx_strand_id
1 'polypeptide(L)'
;MTRALRMFLATTLCLLALPAAAQAALSAAEASNLLLAWISATTPGLSGQSCLTPVSNSLRNGGYTIVVDAGGCPGQAARQNSRWRIDAFTAEVFAENDQGKFVVPAAAQKSGPLGNVAFLAGRTDLLPPGARIIEYAALGPSAPERAYVLWMLDPKRNEHAKGEVYTCPDQSRGSYWSGPTRLSLLDTQHGVLRNTLSIADPMEEGDSFDLPYRIPAARPFPYFVPLTAGKDQEGRPALLTLRDLTGDGTAREFYLASAGNCMLMLYSVFGYDPAKDQAVQYAVALTSTEAGKETVATTNWLNFWPVQKDAAKGRFQWEVDLRGRAGCLERYALAYDPAQGRFAGRLTASDCQD
;
A
#
# COMPACT_ATOMS: atom_id res chain seq x y z
N MET A 1 23.24 56.49 6.26
CA MET A 1 22.42 57.57 6.87
C MET A 1 20.95 57.21 6.62
N THR A 2 20.32 56.60 7.63
CA THR A 2 19.19 57.11 8.47
C THR A 2 17.83 56.63 7.94
N ARG A 3 17.31 55.48 8.41
CA ARG A 3 16.52 55.22 9.64
C ARG A 3 15.08 55.78 9.62
N ALA A 4 14.10 54.88 9.57
CA ALA A 4 12.83 54.86 10.33
C ALA A 4 12.22 53.45 10.12
N LEU A 5 12.23 52.46 11.02
CA LEU A 5 11.81 52.30 12.42
C LEU A 5 10.33 51.86 12.61
N ARG A 6 10.17 50.55 12.81
CA ARG A 6 9.28 49.78 13.75
C ARG A 6 7.75 49.91 13.70
N MET A 7 7.08 48.75 13.58
CA MET A 7 6.20 48.12 14.60
C MET A 7 5.81 46.70 14.12
N PHE A 8 6.28 45.63 14.78
CA PHE A 8 5.54 44.80 15.74
C PHE A 8 4.23 44.19 15.22
N LEU A 9 4.27 42.91 14.84
CA LEU A 9 3.32 41.92 15.34
C LEU A 9 4.01 40.55 15.39
N ALA A 10 4.26 40.09 16.61
CA ALA A 10 4.62 38.71 16.88
C ALA A 10 3.35 37.87 16.70
N THR A 11 3.29 37.06 15.65
CA THR A 11 2.32 35.97 15.57
C THR A 11 3.11 34.67 15.72
N THR A 12 3.18 34.23 16.97
CA THR A 12 3.55 32.86 17.34
C THR A 12 2.62 31.92 16.57
N LEU A 13 3.12 31.36 15.46
CA LEU A 13 2.42 30.33 14.73
C LEU A 13 2.53 29.06 15.57
N CYS A 14 1.47 28.79 16.33
CA CYS A 14 1.27 27.52 17.01
C CYS A 14 1.15 26.44 15.92
N LEU A 15 2.25 25.76 15.61
CA LEU A 15 2.24 24.50 14.85
C LEU A 15 1.54 23.46 15.73
N LEU A 16 0.20 23.43 15.66
CA LEU A 16 -0.55 22.25 16.02
C LEU A 16 -0.25 21.20 14.95
N ALA A 17 0.74 20.36 15.24
CA ALA A 17 0.96 19.12 14.53
C ALA A 17 -0.31 18.26 14.70
N LEU A 18 -1.19 18.30 13.70
CA LEU A 18 -2.27 17.33 13.60
C LEU A 18 -1.66 16.00 13.15
N PRO A 19 -2.02 14.88 13.79
CA PRO A 19 -1.44 13.58 13.45
C PRO A 19 -1.91 13.16 12.06
N ALA A 20 -0.97 12.71 11.24
CA ALA A 20 -1.26 12.08 9.96
C ALA A 20 -2.27 10.94 10.17
N ALA A 21 -3.25 10.82 9.28
CA ALA A 21 -4.18 9.70 9.27
C ALA A 21 -3.40 8.48 8.77
N ALA A 22 -2.60 7.90 9.67
CA ALA A 22 -1.94 6.62 9.45
C ALA A 22 -3.00 5.60 9.05
N GLN A 23 -2.67 4.70 8.11
CA GLN A 23 -3.31 3.39 8.10
C GLN A 23 -3.43 2.93 9.55
N ALA A 24 -4.64 2.57 9.97
CA ALA A 24 -4.85 2.10 11.31
C ALA A 24 -4.02 0.82 11.46
N ALA A 25 -2.78 1.00 11.94
CA ALA A 25 -1.93 -0.08 12.37
C ALA A 25 -2.79 -0.92 13.31
N LEU A 26 -2.70 -2.25 13.17
CA LEU A 26 -3.38 -3.17 14.08
C LEU A 26 -3.22 -2.63 15.50
N SER A 27 -4.31 -2.47 16.24
CA SER A 27 -4.18 -2.19 17.66
C SER A 27 -3.41 -3.32 18.33
N ALA A 28 -2.82 -3.07 19.50
CA ALA A 28 -2.12 -4.11 20.26
C ALA A 28 -3.02 -5.34 20.52
N ALA A 29 -4.32 -5.13 20.69
CA ALA A 29 -5.32 -6.18 20.88
C ALA A 29 -5.55 -6.98 19.59
N GLU A 30 -5.74 -6.33 18.45
CA GLU A 30 -5.91 -7.00 17.15
C GLU A 30 -4.66 -7.78 16.75
N ALA A 31 -3.49 -7.18 16.94
CA ALA A 31 -2.20 -7.82 16.72
C ALA A 31 -2.04 -9.08 17.58
N SER A 32 -2.44 -9.02 18.86
CA SER A 32 -2.42 -10.17 19.75
C SER A 32 -3.38 -11.27 19.31
N ASN A 33 -4.63 -10.91 18.98
CA ASN A 33 -5.64 -11.88 18.55
C ASN A 33 -5.25 -12.59 17.25
N LEU A 34 -4.77 -11.84 16.25
CA LEU A 34 -4.31 -12.40 14.98
C LEU A 34 -3.11 -13.33 15.17
N LEU A 35 -2.14 -12.92 15.98
CA LEU A 35 -0.97 -13.74 16.27
C LEU A 35 -1.36 -15.03 16.99
N LEU A 36 -2.21 -14.96 18.02
CA LEU A 36 -2.65 -16.15 18.76
C LEU A 36 -3.40 -17.12 17.85
N ALA A 37 -4.31 -16.62 17.02
CA ALA A 37 -5.04 -17.43 16.04
C ALA A 37 -4.06 -18.11 15.06
N TRP A 38 -3.06 -17.38 14.57
CA TRP A 38 -2.03 -17.92 13.70
C TRP A 38 -1.19 -19.01 14.39
N ILE A 39 -0.75 -18.80 15.64
CA ILE A 39 0.02 -19.78 16.41
C ILE A 39 -0.79 -21.07 16.60
N SER A 40 -2.04 -20.95 17.03
CA SER A 40 -2.93 -22.09 17.23
C SER A 40 -3.19 -22.89 15.95
N ALA A 41 -3.24 -22.22 14.79
CA ALA A 41 -3.47 -22.88 13.50
C ALA A 41 -2.22 -23.57 12.94
N THR A 42 -1.02 -23.06 13.26
CA THR A 42 0.22 -23.43 12.57
C THR A 42 1.20 -24.21 13.42
N THR A 43 0.95 -24.31 14.73
CA THR A 43 1.80 -25.03 15.67
C THR A 43 1.06 -26.25 16.22
N PRO A 44 1.37 -27.47 15.72
CA PRO A 44 0.76 -28.70 16.20
C PRO A 44 0.88 -28.84 17.73
N GLY A 45 -0.21 -29.23 18.38
CA GLY A 45 -0.29 -29.33 19.85
C GLY A 45 -0.68 -28.04 20.58
N LEU A 46 -0.78 -26.90 19.88
CA LEU A 46 -1.32 -25.64 20.41
C LEU A 46 -2.72 -25.29 19.86
N SER A 47 -3.35 -26.23 19.14
CA SER A 47 -4.68 -26.06 18.55
C SER A 47 -5.76 -26.09 19.64
N GLY A 48 -6.53 -25.00 19.75
CA GLY A 48 -7.78 -24.96 20.51
C GLY A 48 -7.67 -24.64 22.01
N GLN A 49 -6.68 -23.88 22.47
CA GLN A 49 -6.50 -23.67 23.92
C GLN A 49 -6.32 -22.22 24.37
N SER A 50 -7.04 -21.91 25.46
CA SER A 50 -6.93 -20.77 26.35
C SER A 50 -5.59 -20.64 27.09
N CYS A 51 -4.63 -21.53 26.84
CA CYS A 51 -3.33 -21.55 27.52
C CYS A 51 -2.31 -20.56 26.91
N LEU A 52 -2.52 -20.09 25.68
CA LEU A 52 -1.67 -19.06 25.09
C LEU A 52 -2.09 -17.69 25.60
N THR A 53 -1.19 -17.02 26.32
CA THR A 53 -1.44 -15.68 26.83
C THR A 53 -0.35 -14.71 26.38
N PRO A 54 -0.72 -13.55 25.79
CA PRO A 54 0.22 -12.45 25.60
C PRO A 54 0.67 -11.96 26.98
N VAL A 55 1.95 -12.14 27.30
CA VAL A 55 2.51 -11.67 28.59
C VAL A 55 3.18 -10.30 28.47
N SER A 56 3.54 -9.89 27.26
CA SER A 56 3.88 -8.50 26.96
C SER A 56 3.70 -8.18 25.49
N ASN A 57 3.40 -6.92 25.19
CA ASN A 57 3.42 -6.38 23.84
C ASN A 57 4.28 -5.10 23.81
N SER A 58 4.97 -4.87 22.70
CA SER A 58 5.67 -3.60 22.47
C SER A 58 5.69 -3.28 20.98
N LEU A 59 5.31 -2.05 20.63
CA LEU A 59 5.39 -1.57 19.26
C LEU A 59 6.85 -1.19 18.95
N ARG A 60 7.47 -1.88 18.00
CA ARG A 60 8.84 -1.61 17.53
C ARG A 60 8.93 -1.79 16.02
N ASN A 61 9.62 -0.88 15.35
CA ASN A 61 9.90 -0.94 13.91
C ASN A 61 8.64 -1.17 13.05
N GLY A 62 7.50 -0.59 13.41
CA GLY A 62 6.23 -0.75 12.70
C GLY A 62 5.45 -2.04 12.98
N GLY A 63 5.84 -2.85 13.96
CA GLY A 63 5.11 -4.06 14.35
C GLY A 63 5.04 -4.30 15.85
N TYR A 64 4.08 -5.10 16.29
CA TYR A 64 3.99 -5.54 17.68
C TYR A 64 4.88 -6.75 17.91
N THR A 65 5.88 -6.59 18.77
CA THR A 65 6.56 -7.72 19.37
C THR A 65 5.71 -8.20 20.54
N ILE A 66 5.24 -9.42 20.47
CA ILE A 66 4.34 -10.04 21.44
C ILE A 66 5.04 -11.25 22.02
N VAL A 67 5.26 -11.23 23.32
CA VAL A 67 5.79 -12.39 24.04
C VAL A 67 4.59 -13.23 24.42
N VAL A 68 4.58 -14.48 23.96
CA VAL A 68 3.51 -15.43 24.25
C VAL A 68 4.07 -16.47 25.21
N ASP A 69 3.39 -16.63 26.34
CA ASP A 69 3.66 -17.73 27.25
C ASP A 69 2.84 -18.95 26.80
N ALA A 70 3.54 -20.07 26.64
CA ALA A 70 2.96 -21.38 26.35
C ALA A 70 3.15 -22.35 27.53
N GLY A 71 3.65 -21.85 28.66
CA GLY A 71 3.81 -22.56 29.91
C GLY A 71 2.47 -23.10 30.38
N GLY A 72 2.40 -24.42 30.56
CA GLY A 72 1.17 -25.11 30.95
C GLY A 72 0.30 -25.60 29.78
N CYS A 73 0.66 -25.34 28.53
CA CYS A 73 0.01 -25.99 27.40
C CYS A 73 0.35 -27.50 27.37
N PRO A 74 -0.63 -28.42 27.24
CA PRO A 74 -0.42 -29.86 27.23
C PRO A 74 0.53 -30.29 26.12
N GLY A 75 1.48 -31.19 26.44
CA GLY A 75 2.44 -31.71 25.49
C GLY A 75 3.65 -30.81 25.23
N GLN A 76 3.76 -29.65 25.88
CA GLN A 76 4.96 -28.82 25.86
C GLN A 76 5.81 -29.13 27.11
N ALA A 77 6.93 -29.82 26.93
CA ALA A 77 7.98 -29.83 27.95
C ALA A 77 8.46 -28.37 28.12
N ALA A 78 8.30 -27.82 29.32
CA ALA A 78 8.69 -26.46 29.76
C ALA A 78 9.47 -25.66 28.71
N ARG A 79 8.76 -25.10 27.71
CA ARG A 79 9.41 -24.21 26.76
C ARG A 79 9.44 -22.82 27.37
N GLN A 80 10.61 -22.19 27.28
CA GLN A 80 10.78 -20.77 27.55
C GLN A 80 9.79 -19.95 26.72
N ASN A 81 9.33 -18.83 27.28
CA ASN A 81 8.53 -17.82 26.59
C ASN A 81 9.02 -17.64 25.15
N SER A 82 8.14 -17.85 24.18
CA SER A 82 8.48 -17.66 22.77
C SER A 82 8.10 -16.24 22.36
N ARG A 83 9.05 -15.53 21.77
CA ARG A 83 8.80 -14.16 21.30
C ARG A 83 8.42 -14.22 19.84
N TRP A 84 7.27 -13.66 19.56
CA TRP A 84 6.74 -13.52 18.22
C TRP A 84 6.62 -12.04 17.91
N ARG A 85 6.61 -11.72 16.63
CA ARG A 85 6.34 -10.37 16.17
C ARG A 85 5.32 -10.44 15.06
N ILE A 86 4.36 -9.53 15.09
CA ILE A 86 3.43 -9.31 13.98
C ILE A 86 3.65 -7.90 13.46
N ASP A 87 3.83 -7.75 12.15
CA ASP A 87 3.87 -6.43 11.53
C ASP A 87 2.49 -5.77 11.65
N ALA A 88 2.45 -4.52 12.14
CA ALA A 88 1.19 -3.87 12.46
C ALA A 88 0.46 -3.38 11.20
N PHE A 89 1.13 -3.37 10.05
CA PHE A 89 0.58 -2.92 8.78
C PHE A 89 0.30 -4.09 7.84
N THR A 90 1.18 -5.11 7.81
CA THR A 90 1.03 -6.27 6.90
C THR A 90 0.46 -7.52 7.55
N ALA A 91 0.32 -7.54 8.88
CA ALA A 91 -0.04 -8.72 9.67
C ALA A 91 0.91 -9.92 9.49
N GLU A 92 2.13 -9.70 8.96
CA GLU A 92 3.11 -10.76 8.78
C GLU A 92 3.68 -11.21 10.14
N VAL A 93 3.72 -12.53 10.37
CA VAL A 93 4.20 -13.12 11.61
C VAL A 93 5.66 -13.57 11.50
N PHE A 94 6.44 -13.19 12.51
CA PHE A 94 7.83 -13.54 12.71
C PHE A 94 8.00 -14.28 14.04
N ALA A 95 8.91 -15.25 14.09
CA ALA A 95 9.37 -15.87 15.33
C ALA A 95 10.80 -15.43 15.63
N GLU A 96 11.11 -15.20 16.90
CA GLU A 96 12.49 -15.06 17.33
C GLU A 96 13.20 -16.42 17.27
N ASN A 97 14.33 -16.49 16.57
CA ASN A 97 15.18 -17.67 16.54
C ASN A 97 16.12 -17.73 17.77
N ASP A 98 16.93 -18.79 17.84
CA ASP A 98 17.95 -19.02 18.86
C ASP A 98 19.02 -17.90 18.95
N GLN A 99 19.16 -17.08 17.91
CA GLN A 99 20.06 -15.93 17.85
C GLN A 99 19.41 -14.61 18.29
N GLY A 100 18.16 -14.63 18.75
CA GLY A 100 17.43 -13.41 19.11
C GLY A 100 16.98 -12.58 17.89
N LYS A 101 16.96 -13.16 16.69
CA LYS A 101 16.53 -12.49 15.46
C LYS A 101 15.12 -12.92 15.08
N PHE A 102 14.28 -11.96 14.73
CA PHE A 102 12.96 -12.23 14.16
C PHE A 102 13.10 -12.67 12.70
N VAL A 103 12.64 -13.89 12.41
CA VAL A 103 12.61 -14.49 11.08
C VAL A 103 11.21 -15.02 10.78
N VAL A 104 10.84 -15.09 9.51
CA VAL A 104 9.55 -15.69 9.10
C VAL A 104 9.61 -17.19 9.41
N PRO A 105 8.77 -17.73 10.32
CA PRO A 105 8.83 -19.14 10.73
C PRO A 105 8.64 -20.05 9.52
N ALA A 106 9.27 -21.23 9.50
CA ALA A 106 9.05 -22.21 8.42
C ALA A 106 7.56 -22.59 8.25
N ALA A 107 6.80 -22.57 9.35
CA ALA A 107 5.34 -22.70 9.31
C ALA A 107 4.69 -21.52 8.58
N ALA A 108 5.09 -20.28 8.85
CA ALA A 108 4.66 -19.08 8.12
C ALA A 108 5.20 -19.02 6.68
N GLN A 109 6.27 -19.72 6.35
CA GLN A 109 6.68 -19.86 4.96
C GLN A 109 5.74 -20.81 4.21
N LYS A 110 5.06 -21.71 4.94
CA LYS A 110 4.00 -22.59 4.41
C LYS A 110 2.59 -21.99 4.55
N SER A 111 2.36 -21.07 5.49
CA SER A 111 1.03 -20.55 5.87
C SER A 111 0.88 -19.02 5.97
N GLY A 112 1.99 -18.27 5.95
CA GLY A 112 2.24 -16.81 6.07
C GLY A 112 1.17 -15.88 6.65
N PRO A 113 1.14 -14.58 6.28
CA PRO A 113 -0.12 -13.80 6.22
C PRO A 113 -1.11 -14.39 5.18
N LEU A 114 -0.81 -15.61 4.75
CA LEU A 114 -1.33 -16.42 3.67
C LEU A 114 -2.38 -17.39 4.22
N GLY A 115 -3.02 -17.16 5.36
CA GLY A 115 -4.24 -17.92 5.69
C GLY A 115 -5.24 -17.88 4.52
N ASN A 116 -5.27 -16.74 3.82
CA ASN A 116 -6.04 -16.53 2.59
C ASN A 116 -5.24 -16.65 1.28
N VAL A 117 -3.92 -16.48 1.28
CA VAL A 117 -3.10 -16.69 0.07
C VAL A 117 -2.71 -18.16 -0.12
N ALA A 118 -2.64 -18.97 0.94
CA ALA A 118 -2.54 -20.43 0.87
C ALA A 118 -3.88 -21.03 0.44
N PHE A 119 -5.00 -20.43 0.86
CA PHE A 119 -6.32 -20.70 0.28
C PHE A 119 -6.29 -20.46 -1.24
N LEU A 120 -5.75 -19.32 -1.71
CA LEU A 120 -5.60 -19.07 -3.15
C LEU A 120 -4.52 -19.93 -3.83
N ALA A 121 -3.41 -20.24 -3.17
CA ALA A 121 -2.33 -21.06 -3.73
C ALA A 121 -2.75 -22.53 -3.88
N GLY A 122 -3.70 -22.99 -3.07
CA GLY A 122 -4.38 -24.27 -3.25
C GLY A 122 -5.50 -24.23 -4.30
N ARG A 123 -5.96 -23.03 -4.67
CA ARG A 123 -7.04 -22.78 -5.65
C ARG A 123 -6.47 -22.28 -6.98
N THR A 124 -5.60 -23.10 -7.57
CA THR A 124 -5.08 -22.87 -8.93
C THR A 124 -6.18 -22.84 -10.00
N ASP A 125 -7.40 -23.25 -9.66
CA ASP A 125 -8.60 -23.17 -10.50
C ASP A 125 -9.17 -21.74 -10.64
N LEU A 126 -8.82 -20.81 -9.75
CA LEU A 126 -9.42 -19.46 -9.76
C LEU A 126 -8.76 -18.49 -10.74
N LEU A 127 -7.51 -18.75 -11.10
CA LEU A 127 -6.73 -17.89 -11.99
C LEU A 127 -6.34 -18.68 -13.25
N PRO A 128 -6.15 -18.00 -14.40
CA PRO A 128 -5.72 -18.69 -15.60
C PRO A 128 -4.35 -19.35 -15.41
N PRO A 129 -4.04 -20.44 -16.15
CA PRO A 129 -2.71 -21.04 -16.15
C PRO A 129 -1.62 -20.00 -16.41
N GLY A 130 -0.51 -20.08 -15.69
CA GLY A 130 0.58 -19.10 -15.78
C GLY A 130 0.39 -17.85 -14.92
N ALA A 131 -0.78 -17.67 -14.29
CA ALA A 131 -1.00 -16.57 -13.36
C ALA A 131 -0.16 -16.73 -12.09
N ARG A 132 0.41 -15.60 -11.64
CA ARG A 132 1.14 -15.46 -10.39
C ARG A 132 0.49 -14.38 -9.54
N ILE A 133 0.10 -14.73 -8.33
CA ILE A 133 -0.33 -13.75 -7.32
C ILE A 133 0.89 -12.94 -6.89
N ILE A 134 0.80 -11.62 -7.05
CA ILE A 134 1.80 -10.64 -6.62
C ILE A 134 1.53 -10.22 -5.18
N GLU A 135 0.28 -9.88 -4.87
CA GLU A 135 -0.14 -9.44 -3.54
C GLU A 135 -1.63 -9.72 -3.30
N TYR A 136 -2.00 -9.81 -2.03
CA TYR A 136 -3.36 -10.03 -1.55
C TYR A 136 -3.63 -9.08 -0.39
N ALA A 137 -4.82 -8.48 -0.36
CA ALA A 137 -5.24 -7.64 0.75
C ALA A 137 -6.72 -7.85 1.07
N ALA A 138 -7.04 -8.23 2.31
CA ALA A 138 -8.42 -8.25 2.78
C ALA A 138 -8.93 -6.81 2.97
N LEU A 139 -10.20 -6.55 2.67
CA LEU A 139 -10.79 -5.20 2.79
C LEU A 139 -11.19 -4.80 4.23
N GLY A 140 -10.82 -5.65 5.20
CA GLY A 140 -11.04 -5.40 6.62
C GLY A 140 -12.52 -5.47 7.05
N PRO A 141 -12.86 -4.93 8.24
CA PRO A 141 -14.18 -5.07 8.85
C PRO A 141 -15.35 -4.50 8.03
N SER A 142 -15.02 -3.62 7.10
CA SER A 142 -15.98 -2.91 6.26
C SER A 142 -16.51 -3.76 5.09
N ALA A 143 -15.79 -4.84 4.75
CA ALA A 143 -16.16 -5.84 3.75
C ALA A 143 -15.40 -7.14 4.08
N PRO A 144 -15.73 -7.80 5.21
CA PRO A 144 -14.92 -8.89 5.77
C PRO A 144 -14.87 -10.13 4.87
N GLU A 145 -15.85 -10.29 3.99
CA GLU A 145 -15.94 -11.34 2.97
C GLU A 145 -15.28 -10.97 1.63
N ARG A 146 -14.50 -9.88 1.59
CA ARG A 146 -13.87 -9.38 0.37
C ARG A 146 -12.37 -9.20 0.51
N ALA A 147 -11.69 -9.44 -0.60
CA ALA A 147 -10.27 -9.18 -0.72
C ALA A 147 -9.86 -8.83 -2.15
N TYR A 148 -8.78 -8.08 -2.28
CA TYR A 148 -8.08 -7.91 -3.54
C TYR A 148 -7.09 -9.03 -3.77
N VAL A 149 -6.99 -9.44 -5.03
CA VAL A 149 -5.92 -10.30 -5.55
C VAL A 149 -5.26 -9.53 -6.69
N LEU A 150 -4.04 -9.06 -6.48
CA LEU A 150 -3.20 -8.48 -7.52
C LEU A 150 -2.36 -9.61 -8.11
N TRP A 151 -2.48 -9.85 -9.41
CA TRP A 151 -1.80 -10.95 -10.07
C TRP A 151 -1.33 -10.56 -11.47
N MET A 152 -0.36 -11.31 -11.99
CA MET A 152 0.16 -11.17 -13.34
C MET A 152 0.10 -12.48 -14.09
N LEU A 153 -0.19 -12.43 -15.39
CA LEU A 153 -0.07 -13.58 -16.28
C LEU A 153 1.38 -13.71 -16.78
N ASP A 154 1.97 -14.89 -16.65
CA ASP A 154 3.32 -15.22 -17.14
C ASP A 154 4.38 -14.14 -16.86
N PRO A 155 4.53 -13.68 -15.60
CA PRO A 155 5.35 -12.52 -15.29
C PRO A 155 6.84 -12.79 -15.58
N LYS A 156 7.48 -11.83 -16.24
CA LYS A 156 8.93 -11.82 -16.46
C LYS A 156 9.62 -11.06 -15.34
N ARG A 157 10.70 -11.64 -14.83
CA ARG A 157 11.51 -11.06 -13.76
C ARG A 157 12.57 -10.13 -14.33
N ASN A 158 12.65 -8.91 -13.82
CA ASN A 158 13.68 -7.93 -14.17
C ASN A 158 14.43 -7.54 -12.90
N GLU A 159 15.72 -7.88 -12.84
CA GLU A 159 16.58 -7.56 -11.70
C GLU A 159 17.25 -6.20 -11.91
N HIS A 160 17.25 -5.36 -10.88
CA HIS A 160 18.13 -4.20 -10.84
C HIS A 160 19.59 -4.67 -10.78
N ALA A 161 20.45 -4.08 -11.60
CA ALA A 161 21.83 -4.52 -11.69
C ALA A 161 22.60 -4.15 -10.41
N LYS A 162 23.39 -5.11 -9.90
CA LYS A 162 24.18 -4.93 -8.68
C LYS A 162 25.21 -3.83 -8.88
N GLY A 163 25.23 -2.85 -7.98
CA GLY A 163 26.17 -1.74 -7.99
C GLY A 163 25.75 -0.56 -8.87
N GLU A 164 24.63 -0.66 -9.60
CA GLU A 164 24.09 0.48 -10.32
C GLU A 164 23.38 1.45 -9.38
N VAL A 165 23.62 2.73 -9.62
CA VAL A 165 22.97 3.82 -8.88
C VAL A 165 21.52 3.88 -9.29
N TYR A 166 20.63 3.86 -8.31
CA TYR A 166 19.20 4.06 -8.50
C TYR A 166 18.90 5.40 -9.19
N THR A 167 18.43 5.34 -10.43
CA THR A 167 17.83 6.51 -11.11
C THR A 167 16.41 6.76 -10.57
N CYS A 168 15.76 7.86 -10.98
CA CYS A 168 14.42 8.14 -10.45
C CYS A 168 13.38 7.06 -10.81
N PRO A 169 13.30 6.55 -12.06
CA PRO A 169 12.45 5.39 -12.36
C PRO A 169 12.77 4.20 -11.46
N ASP A 170 14.06 3.91 -11.26
CA ASP A 170 14.49 2.77 -10.44
C ASP A 170 14.06 2.93 -8.98
N GLN A 171 13.94 4.15 -8.45
CA GLN A 171 13.46 4.34 -7.07
C GLN A 171 12.02 3.84 -6.87
N SER A 172 11.21 3.89 -7.94
CA SER A 172 9.83 3.39 -7.95
C SER A 172 9.72 1.92 -8.37
N ARG A 173 10.59 1.48 -9.27
CA ARG A 173 10.49 0.18 -9.95
C ARG A 173 11.51 -0.84 -9.44
N GLY A 174 12.74 -0.42 -9.14
CA GLY A 174 13.85 -1.24 -8.67
C GLY A 174 13.96 -2.56 -9.42
N SER A 175 13.91 -3.67 -8.69
CA SER A 175 13.68 -4.98 -9.31
C SER A 175 12.18 -5.29 -9.35
N TYR A 176 11.69 -5.69 -10.52
CA TYR A 176 10.25 -5.71 -10.84
C TYR A 176 9.83 -6.92 -11.66
N TRP A 177 8.54 -7.22 -11.59
CA TRP A 177 7.85 -8.10 -12.54
C TRP A 177 7.25 -7.26 -13.65
N SER A 178 7.24 -7.81 -14.87
CA SER A 178 6.56 -7.24 -16.03
C SER A 178 5.62 -8.27 -16.65
N GLY A 179 4.47 -7.84 -17.14
CA GLY A 179 3.50 -8.67 -17.85
C GLY A 179 2.05 -8.21 -17.68
N PRO A 180 1.09 -8.91 -18.33
CA PRO A 180 -0.34 -8.62 -18.20
C PRO A 180 -0.78 -8.63 -16.75
N THR A 181 -1.10 -7.46 -16.22
CA THR A 181 -1.40 -7.27 -14.80
C THR A 181 -2.89 -7.11 -14.57
N ARG A 182 -3.39 -7.74 -13.51
CA ARG A 182 -4.80 -7.84 -13.21
C ARG A 182 -5.07 -7.61 -11.72
N LEU A 183 -6.17 -6.93 -11.44
CA LEU A 183 -6.72 -6.80 -10.09
C LEU A 183 -8.07 -7.48 -10.05
N SER A 184 -8.20 -8.51 -9.22
CA SER A 184 -9.49 -9.18 -9.00
C SER A 184 -10.04 -8.88 -7.61
N LEU A 185 -11.36 -8.74 -7.52
CA LEU A 185 -12.07 -8.82 -6.25
C LEU A 185 -12.45 -10.29 -5.99
N LEU A 186 -12.03 -10.82 -4.85
CA LEU A 186 -12.35 -12.16 -4.38
C LEU A 186 -13.47 -12.10 -3.35
N ASP A 187 -14.49 -12.93 -3.54
CA ASP A 187 -15.41 -13.34 -2.48
C ASP A 187 -14.72 -14.44 -1.66
N THR A 188 -14.29 -14.13 -0.44
CA THR A 188 -13.52 -15.05 0.41
C THR A 188 -14.40 -16.14 1.01
N GLN A 189 -15.71 -15.91 1.14
CA GLN A 189 -16.66 -16.86 1.69
C GLN A 189 -16.94 -18.00 0.71
N HIS A 190 -17.16 -17.66 -0.56
CA HIS A 190 -17.47 -18.62 -1.62
C HIS A 190 -16.24 -19.08 -2.41
N GLY A 191 -15.12 -18.35 -2.27
CA GLY A 191 -13.90 -18.62 -3.02
C GLY A 191 -14.12 -18.46 -4.52
N VAL A 192 -14.68 -17.32 -4.94
CA VAL A 192 -14.93 -16.99 -6.37
C VAL A 192 -14.48 -15.56 -6.66
N LEU A 193 -13.98 -15.31 -7.87
CA LEU A 193 -13.65 -13.95 -8.32
C LEU A 193 -14.93 -13.25 -8.79
N ARG A 194 -15.23 -12.08 -8.21
CA ARG A 194 -16.39 -11.26 -8.54
C ARG A 194 -16.20 -10.51 -9.86
N ASN A 195 -15.06 -9.85 -10.00
CA ASN A 195 -14.66 -9.17 -11.23
C ASN A 195 -13.13 -9.08 -11.30
N THR A 196 -12.62 -8.79 -12.50
CA THR A 196 -11.19 -8.60 -12.75
C THR A 196 -11.00 -7.38 -13.64
N LEU A 197 -10.10 -6.48 -13.25
CA LEU A 197 -9.67 -5.32 -14.02
C LEU A 197 -8.34 -5.60 -14.71
N SER A 198 -8.19 -5.12 -15.93
CA SER A 198 -6.89 -5.02 -16.59
C SER A 198 -6.17 -3.76 -16.15
N ILE A 199 -4.89 -3.89 -15.80
CA ILE A 199 -3.99 -2.78 -15.46
C ILE A 199 -2.94 -2.72 -16.56
N ALA A 200 -2.98 -1.65 -17.33
CA ALA A 200 -2.02 -1.36 -18.40
C ALA A 200 -1.21 -0.11 -18.06
N ASP A 201 0.04 -0.10 -18.49
CA ASP A 201 0.91 1.06 -18.33
C ASP A 201 0.41 2.22 -19.22
N PRO A 202 0.18 3.43 -18.67
CA PRO A 202 -0.24 4.58 -19.47
C PRO A 202 0.83 5.11 -20.43
N MET A 203 2.09 4.69 -20.29
CA MET A 203 3.24 5.16 -21.06
C MET A 203 3.77 4.14 -22.07
N GLU A 204 3.30 2.89 -22.01
CA GLU A 204 3.70 1.84 -22.95
C GLU A 204 2.50 1.31 -23.72
N GLU A 205 2.73 0.88 -24.95
CA GLU A 205 1.70 0.16 -25.72
C GLU A 205 1.64 -1.30 -25.29
N GLY A 206 0.42 -1.81 -25.12
CA GLY A 206 0.16 -3.23 -24.88
C GLY A 206 -0.40 -3.53 -23.50
N ASP A 207 -0.51 -4.82 -23.21
CA ASP A 207 -1.08 -5.35 -21.98
C ASP A 207 0.05 -5.78 -21.03
N SER A 208 0.81 -4.81 -20.55
CA SER A 208 1.89 -5.02 -19.59
C SER A 208 1.89 -3.90 -18.55
N PHE A 209 2.34 -4.24 -17.35
CA PHE A 209 2.59 -3.28 -16.28
C PHE A 209 3.76 -3.77 -15.43
N ASP A 210 4.58 -2.83 -14.97
CA ASP A 210 5.72 -3.11 -14.10
C ASP A 210 5.30 -3.01 -12.63
N LEU A 211 5.45 -4.09 -11.85
CA LEU A 211 5.27 -4.05 -10.39
C LEU A 211 6.58 -4.36 -9.67
N PRO A 212 7.05 -3.46 -8.79
CA PRO A 212 8.27 -3.70 -8.04
C PRO A 212 8.07 -4.85 -7.05
N TYR A 213 9.08 -5.72 -6.94
CA TYR A 213 9.17 -6.69 -5.85
C TYR A 213 10.33 -6.40 -4.89
N ARG A 214 11.22 -5.47 -5.26
CA ARG A 214 12.34 -5.04 -4.42
C ARG A 214 12.79 -3.61 -4.79
N ILE A 215 12.67 -2.68 -3.85
CA ILE A 215 13.05 -1.26 -4.02
C ILE A 215 13.80 -0.74 -2.77
N PRO A 216 14.53 0.40 -2.85
CA PRO A 216 15.27 0.95 -1.73
C PRO A 216 14.39 1.34 -0.53
N ALA A 217 14.74 0.91 0.67
CA ALA A 217 13.98 1.22 1.89
C ALA A 217 14.25 2.64 2.44
N ALA A 218 15.35 3.30 2.04
CA ALA A 218 15.70 4.64 2.51
C ALA A 218 14.67 5.71 2.11
N ARG A 219 14.15 5.58 0.89
CA ARG A 219 13.26 6.55 0.23
C ARG A 219 12.27 5.81 -0.68
N PRO A 220 11.46 4.90 -0.12
CA PRO A 220 10.58 4.09 -0.93
C PRO A 220 9.49 5.03 -1.43
N PHE A 221 9.53 5.31 -2.72
CA PHE A 221 8.60 6.18 -3.38
C PHE A 221 8.26 5.57 -4.73
N PRO A 222 6.98 5.29 -5.01
CA PRO A 222 5.79 5.70 -4.24
C PRO A 222 5.32 4.71 -3.18
N TYR A 223 5.86 3.51 -3.16
CA TYR A 223 5.37 2.44 -2.30
C TYR A 223 5.96 2.51 -0.89
N PHE A 224 5.26 1.95 0.08
CA PHE A 224 5.83 1.73 1.41
C PHE A 224 6.69 0.46 1.39
N VAL A 225 7.88 0.52 1.99
CA VAL A 225 8.70 -0.66 2.27
C VAL A 225 8.76 -0.84 3.79
N PRO A 226 8.22 -1.95 4.34
CA PRO A 226 8.34 -2.24 5.75
C PRO A 226 9.81 -2.25 6.19
N LEU A 227 10.11 -1.55 7.29
CA LEU A 227 11.48 -1.28 7.80
C LEU A 227 12.11 -2.51 8.48
N THR A 228 12.06 -3.68 7.85
CA THR A 228 12.84 -4.87 8.23
C THR A 228 14.24 -4.83 7.63
N ALA A 229 14.41 -4.05 6.55
CA ALA A 229 15.69 -3.80 5.90
C ALA A 229 16.37 -2.58 6.55
N GLY A 230 17.69 -2.64 6.74
CA GLY A 230 18.47 -1.45 7.16
C GLY A 230 18.24 -0.28 6.19
N LYS A 231 18.49 0.97 6.62
CA LYS A 231 18.21 2.16 5.79
C LYS A 231 18.81 2.07 4.38
N ASP A 232 19.95 1.40 4.21
CA ASP A 232 20.65 1.26 2.93
C ASP A 232 20.32 -0.05 2.17
N GLN A 233 19.26 -0.76 2.57
CA GLN A 233 18.88 -2.03 1.97
C GLN A 233 17.64 -1.88 1.10
N GLU A 234 17.51 -2.79 0.13
CA GLU A 234 16.28 -2.96 -0.61
C GLU A 234 15.31 -3.84 0.18
N GLY A 235 14.02 -3.59 0.03
CA GLY A 235 12.96 -4.39 0.64
C GLY A 235 11.79 -4.59 -0.31
N ARG A 236 10.90 -5.51 0.05
CA ARG A 236 9.67 -5.77 -0.70
C ARG A 236 8.67 -4.64 -0.44
N PRO A 237 8.19 -3.95 -1.49
CA PRO A 237 7.15 -2.94 -1.31
C PRO A 237 5.79 -3.57 -1.01
N ALA A 238 4.96 -2.85 -0.27
CA ALA A 238 3.54 -3.14 -0.09
C ALA A 238 2.73 -2.37 -1.16
N LEU A 239 2.26 -3.08 -2.18
CA LEU A 239 1.55 -2.51 -3.33
C LEU A 239 0.07 -2.25 -2.99
N LEU A 240 -0.56 -3.14 -2.22
CA LEU A 240 -1.97 -3.05 -1.82
C LEU A 240 -2.12 -2.34 -0.46
N THR A 241 -1.44 -1.21 -0.33
CA THR A 241 -1.52 -0.35 0.85
C THR A 241 -2.88 0.38 0.86
N LEU A 242 -3.89 -0.23 1.52
CA LEU A 242 -5.26 0.29 1.59
C LEU A 242 -5.36 1.60 2.39
N ARG A 243 -6.10 2.58 1.87
CA ARG A 243 -6.27 3.94 2.39
C ARG A 243 -7.71 4.38 2.15
N ASP A 244 -8.18 5.34 2.93
CA ASP A 244 -9.47 6.02 2.70
C ASP A 244 -9.23 7.20 1.77
N LEU A 245 -9.28 6.94 0.46
CA LEU A 245 -9.01 7.95 -0.56
C LEU A 245 -10.27 8.65 -1.04
N THR A 246 -11.43 8.08 -0.75
CA THR A 246 -12.75 8.63 -1.10
C THR A 246 -13.30 9.52 0.01
N GLY A 247 -12.76 9.43 1.23
CA GLY A 247 -13.20 10.18 2.40
C GLY A 247 -14.45 9.60 3.06
N ASP A 248 -14.78 8.34 2.79
CA ASP A 248 -15.97 7.67 3.31
C ASP A 248 -15.77 7.09 4.72
N GLY A 249 -14.56 7.25 5.29
CA GLY A 249 -14.18 6.73 6.60
C GLY A 249 -13.61 5.31 6.55
N THR A 250 -13.45 4.73 5.36
CA THR A 250 -13.06 3.33 5.20
C THR A 250 -11.85 3.17 4.28
N ALA A 251 -10.82 2.50 4.78
CA ALA A 251 -9.64 2.22 3.97
C ALA A 251 -9.87 1.05 3.01
N ARG A 252 -10.22 1.34 1.75
CA ARG A 252 -10.47 0.33 0.70
C ARG A 252 -9.78 0.64 -0.62
N GLU A 253 -9.20 1.83 -0.77
CA GLU A 253 -8.54 2.24 -1.99
C GLU A 253 -7.02 2.17 -1.88
N PHE A 254 -6.33 2.04 -2.99
CA PHE A 254 -4.87 2.07 -3.04
C PHE A 254 -4.40 2.68 -4.37
N TYR A 255 -3.12 2.99 -4.46
CA TYR A 255 -2.52 3.52 -5.68
C TYR A 255 -1.58 2.50 -6.30
N LEU A 256 -1.58 2.46 -7.64
CA LEU A 256 -0.42 1.99 -8.40
C LEU A 256 0.18 3.17 -9.13
N ALA A 257 1.48 3.09 -9.38
CA ALA A 257 2.21 4.13 -10.08
C ALA A 257 2.98 3.53 -11.25
N SER A 258 3.08 4.31 -12.32
CA SER A 258 4.05 4.07 -13.38
C SER A 258 4.94 5.31 -13.51
N ALA A 259 6.25 5.10 -13.55
CA ALA A 259 7.25 6.17 -13.62
C ALA A 259 8.06 6.03 -14.91
N GLY A 260 7.85 6.95 -15.85
CA GLY A 260 8.61 6.98 -17.10
C GLY A 260 9.97 7.64 -16.92
N ASN A 261 10.04 8.66 -16.07
CA ASN A 261 11.27 9.38 -15.72
C ASN A 261 11.09 10.14 -14.39
N CYS A 262 12.10 10.92 -13.98
CA CYS A 262 12.05 11.74 -12.75
C CYS A 262 10.90 12.77 -12.70
N MET A 263 10.27 13.05 -13.84
CA MET A 263 9.30 14.14 -14.04
C MET A 263 7.91 13.64 -14.38
N LEU A 264 7.80 12.39 -14.81
CA LEU A 264 6.57 11.80 -15.26
C LEU A 264 6.34 10.54 -14.45
N MET A 265 5.49 10.71 -13.45
CA MET A 265 5.09 9.62 -12.59
C MET A 265 3.59 9.73 -12.39
N LEU A 266 2.94 8.80 -13.06
CA LEU A 266 1.50 8.71 -13.18
C LEU A 266 0.98 7.75 -12.13
N TYR A 267 -0.11 8.12 -11.50
CA TYR A 267 -0.79 7.34 -10.48
C TYR A 267 -2.19 7.01 -10.93
N SER A 268 -2.63 5.81 -10.60
CA SER A 268 -4.03 5.41 -10.73
C SER A 268 -4.56 4.95 -9.39
N VAL A 269 -5.82 5.27 -9.11
CA VAL A 269 -6.52 4.88 -7.89
C VAL A 269 -7.39 3.67 -8.20
N PHE A 270 -7.20 2.61 -7.42
CA PHE A 270 -8.03 1.43 -7.44
C PHE A 270 -8.75 1.29 -6.10
N GLY A 271 -9.92 0.67 -6.09
CA GLY A 271 -10.65 0.43 -4.86
C GLY A 271 -11.85 -0.47 -5.05
N TYR A 272 -12.77 -0.41 -4.09
CA TYR A 272 -13.92 -1.28 -3.98
C TYR A 272 -15.16 -0.40 -3.96
N ASP A 273 -16.08 -0.65 -4.88
CA ASP A 273 -17.39 -0.02 -4.93
C ASP A 273 -18.41 -0.94 -4.24
N PRO A 274 -18.83 -0.65 -2.99
CA PRO A 274 -19.74 -1.52 -2.26
C PRO A 274 -21.14 -1.57 -2.88
N ALA A 275 -21.53 -0.56 -3.65
CA ALA A 275 -22.84 -0.53 -4.29
C ALA A 275 -22.91 -1.52 -5.47
N LYS A 276 -21.77 -1.79 -6.11
CA LYS A 276 -21.66 -2.74 -7.22
C LYS A 276 -21.06 -4.08 -6.83
N ASP A 277 -20.49 -4.17 -5.63
CA ASP A 277 -19.71 -5.32 -5.16
C ASP A 277 -18.57 -5.69 -6.13
N GLN A 278 -17.78 -4.67 -6.51
CA GLN A 278 -16.75 -4.79 -7.55
C GLN A 278 -15.48 -4.02 -7.21
N ALA A 279 -14.33 -4.56 -7.62
CA ALA A 279 -13.10 -3.76 -7.74
C ALA A 279 -13.29 -2.75 -8.87
N VAL A 280 -12.82 -1.51 -8.66
CA VAL A 280 -12.91 -0.41 -9.61
C VAL A 280 -11.58 0.31 -9.76
N GLN A 281 -11.34 0.87 -10.95
CA GLN A 281 -10.34 1.91 -11.17
C GLN A 281 -11.08 3.24 -11.24
N TYR A 282 -10.76 4.17 -10.34
CA TYR A 282 -11.46 5.46 -10.30
C TYR A 282 -10.95 6.36 -11.41
N ALA A 283 -11.87 6.81 -12.27
CA ALA A 283 -11.58 7.84 -13.24
C ALA A 283 -11.40 9.20 -12.54
N VAL A 284 -10.69 10.10 -13.22
CA VAL A 284 -10.45 11.49 -12.82
C VAL A 284 -10.95 12.40 -13.92
N ALA A 285 -11.97 13.19 -13.63
CA ALA A 285 -12.46 14.25 -14.51
C ALA A 285 -11.79 15.58 -14.16
N LEU A 286 -10.89 16.04 -15.02
CA LEU A 286 -10.16 17.30 -14.86
C LEU A 286 -10.76 18.38 -15.75
N THR A 287 -11.17 19.48 -15.13
CA THR A 287 -11.46 20.72 -15.84
C THR A 287 -10.18 21.54 -15.92
N SER A 288 -9.72 21.86 -17.12
CA SER A 288 -8.60 22.78 -17.35
C SER A 288 -9.08 24.03 -18.07
N THR A 289 -8.39 25.15 -17.85
CA THR A 289 -8.63 26.40 -18.60
C THR A 289 -7.38 26.73 -19.40
N GLU A 290 -7.49 26.72 -20.72
CA GLU A 290 -6.41 27.05 -21.64
C GLU A 290 -6.89 28.15 -22.59
N ALA A 291 -6.14 29.26 -22.69
CA ALA A 291 -6.51 30.43 -23.50
C ALA A 291 -7.96 30.93 -23.26
N GLY A 292 -8.45 30.85 -22.01
CA GLY A 292 -9.80 31.27 -21.62
C GLY A 292 -10.92 30.27 -21.97
N LYS A 293 -10.59 29.12 -22.57
CA LYS A 293 -11.55 28.04 -22.85
C LYS A 293 -11.45 26.96 -21.77
N GLU A 294 -12.57 26.64 -21.14
CA GLU A 294 -12.64 25.45 -20.27
C GLU A 294 -12.77 24.19 -21.12
N THR A 295 -11.99 23.17 -20.78
CA THR A 295 -12.09 21.81 -21.35
C THR A 295 -12.15 20.80 -20.21
N VAL A 296 -12.87 19.70 -20.42
CA VAL A 296 -12.93 18.59 -19.46
C VAL A 296 -12.30 17.38 -20.10
N ALA A 297 -11.24 16.88 -19.48
CA ALA A 297 -10.58 15.63 -19.84
C ALA A 297 -10.88 14.56 -18.77
N THR A 298 -11.07 13.32 -19.19
CA THR A 298 -11.17 12.17 -18.28
C THR A 298 -9.94 11.29 -18.45
N THR A 299 -9.29 10.95 -17.35
CA THR A 299 -8.13 10.06 -17.31
C THR A 299 -8.23 9.09 -16.14
N ASN A 300 -7.61 7.92 -16.24
CA ASN A 300 -7.44 7.01 -15.09
C ASN A 300 -6.04 7.14 -14.46
N TRP A 301 -5.16 7.95 -15.06
CA TRP A 301 -3.77 8.12 -14.68
C TRP A 301 -3.46 9.61 -14.53
N LEU A 302 -2.93 10.01 -13.38
CA LEU A 302 -2.68 11.41 -13.05
C LEU A 302 -1.27 11.64 -12.54
N ASN A 303 -0.67 12.75 -12.97
CA ASN A 303 0.70 13.10 -12.60
C ASN A 303 0.82 13.53 -11.12
N PHE A 304 1.83 13.00 -10.42
CA PHE A 304 2.20 13.38 -9.05
C PHE A 304 1.04 13.42 -8.05
N TRP A 305 0.11 12.46 -8.11
CA TRP A 305 -0.93 12.33 -7.08
C TRP A 305 -0.27 12.33 -5.70
N PRO A 306 -0.74 13.13 -4.73
CA PRO A 306 -0.06 13.31 -3.45
C PRO A 306 -0.23 12.06 -2.59
N VAL A 307 0.60 11.03 -2.81
CA VAL A 307 0.57 9.75 -2.08
C VAL A 307 0.99 9.92 -0.60
N GLN A 308 1.64 11.04 -0.26
CA GLN A 308 2.26 11.25 1.05
C GLN A 308 1.57 12.27 1.96
N LYS A 309 0.61 13.05 1.47
CA LYS A 309 -0.14 14.00 2.30
C LYS A 309 -1.55 13.47 2.49
N ASP A 310 -2.06 13.54 3.72
CA ASP A 310 -3.41 13.06 4.05
C ASP A 310 -4.40 13.63 3.03
N ALA A 311 -5.07 12.73 2.31
CA ALA A 311 -6.27 13.06 1.57
C ALA A 311 -7.22 13.65 2.62
N ALA A 312 -7.49 14.95 2.56
CA ALA A 312 -8.41 15.57 3.50
C ALA A 312 -9.82 15.11 3.11
N LYS A 313 -10.23 13.91 3.57
CA LYS A 313 -11.55 13.31 3.35
C LYS A 313 -11.94 13.28 1.87
N GLY A 314 -11.15 12.60 1.06
CA GLY A 314 -11.38 12.49 -0.38
C GLY A 314 -11.15 13.77 -1.17
N ARG A 315 -10.48 14.77 -0.59
CA ARG A 315 -10.08 16.01 -1.26
C ARG A 315 -8.57 16.12 -1.31
N PHE A 316 -8.08 16.57 -2.45
CA PHE A 316 -6.66 16.60 -2.78
C PHE A 316 -6.32 17.95 -3.39
N GLN A 317 -5.25 18.58 -2.90
CA GLN A 317 -4.68 19.78 -3.49
C GLN A 317 -3.16 19.67 -3.49
N TRP A 318 -2.54 19.88 -4.64
CA TRP A 318 -1.10 19.88 -4.78
C TRP A 318 -0.67 20.70 -5.98
N GLU A 319 0.62 21.00 -6.01
CA GLU A 319 1.25 21.75 -7.09
C GLU A 319 2.42 20.92 -7.66
N VAL A 320 2.63 21.04 -8.96
CA VAL A 320 3.76 20.44 -9.66
C VAL A 320 4.46 21.56 -10.43
N ASP A 321 5.71 21.85 -10.07
CA ASP A 321 6.50 22.87 -10.77
C ASP A 321 7.28 22.22 -11.92
N LEU A 322 6.76 22.36 -13.14
CA LEU A 322 7.40 21.87 -14.36
C LEU A 322 8.17 22.98 -15.10
N ARG A 323 8.28 24.19 -14.53
CA ARG A 323 8.85 25.36 -15.23
C ARG A 323 10.31 25.18 -15.57
N GLY A 324 11.10 24.56 -14.70
CA GLY A 324 12.51 24.25 -15.02
C GLY A 324 12.71 23.26 -16.17
N ARG A 325 11.64 22.87 -16.87
CA ARG A 325 11.58 21.76 -17.83
C ARG A 325 10.65 22.05 -19.01
N ALA A 326 10.57 23.31 -19.45
CA ALA A 326 9.69 23.76 -20.53
C ALA A 326 8.20 23.44 -20.28
N GLY A 327 7.79 23.42 -19.02
CA GLY A 327 6.40 23.22 -18.61
C GLY A 327 5.84 24.41 -17.84
N CYS A 328 4.68 24.19 -17.21
CA CYS A 328 4.00 25.18 -16.40
C CYS A 328 4.10 24.84 -14.91
N LEU A 329 3.74 25.78 -14.05
CA LEU A 329 3.33 25.47 -12.69
C LEU A 329 1.89 24.98 -12.73
N GLU A 330 1.70 23.69 -12.44
CA GLU A 330 0.39 23.05 -12.42
C GLU A 330 -0.16 22.99 -11.00
N ARG A 331 -1.42 23.38 -10.82
CA ARG A 331 -2.14 23.28 -9.56
C ARG A 331 -3.36 22.40 -9.73
N TYR A 332 -3.42 21.34 -8.93
CA TYR A 332 -4.52 20.39 -8.94
C TYR A 332 -5.39 20.62 -7.70
N ALA A 333 -6.70 20.55 -7.90
CA ALA A 333 -7.69 20.53 -6.82
C ALA A 333 -8.79 19.53 -7.17
N LEU A 334 -8.78 18.36 -6.52
CA LEU A 334 -9.71 17.26 -6.77
C LEU A 334 -10.54 16.94 -5.53
N ALA A 335 -11.74 16.43 -5.76
CA ALA A 335 -12.58 15.81 -4.75
C ALA A 335 -13.20 14.52 -5.30
N TYR A 336 -13.45 13.54 -4.44
CA TYR A 336 -14.28 12.39 -4.77
C TYR A 336 -15.74 12.83 -4.93
N ASP A 337 -16.35 12.43 -6.05
CA ASP A 337 -17.77 12.59 -6.34
C ASP A 337 -18.47 11.23 -6.17
N PRO A 338 -19.12 10.98 -5.02
CA PRO A 338 -19.77 9.71 -4.75
C PRO A 338 -20.97 9.44 -5.67
N ALA A 339 -21.61 10.47 -6.22
CA ALA A 339 -22.74 10.30 -7.13
C ALA A 339 -22.28 9.77 -8.49
N GLN A 340 -21.05 10.10 -8.89
CA GLN A 340 -20.46 9.66 -10.16
C GLN A 340 -19.46 8.51 -9.98
N GLY A 341 -19.05 8.18 -8.75
CA GLY A 341 -18.07 7.14 -8.46
C GLY A 341 -16.69 7.45 -9.05
N ARG A 342 -16.28 8.71 -9.04
CA ARG A 342 -15.02 9.18 -9.66
C ARG A 342 -14.44 10.38 -8.92
N PHE A 343 -13.17 10.68 -9.16
CA PHE A 343 -12.61 11.96 -8.74
C PHE A 343 -12.91 13.03 -9.78
N ALA A 344 -13.18 14.26 -9.34
CA ALA A 344 -13.43 15.39 -10.22
C ALA A 344 -12.81 16.66 -9.64
N GLY A 345 -12.37 17.56 -10.52
CA GLY A 345 -11.89 18.86 -10.08
C GLY A 345 -11.21 19.67 -11.16
N ARG A 346 -10.27 20.53 -10.76
CA ARG A 346 -9.65 21.52 -11.64
C ARG A 346 -8.13 21.36 -11.69
N LEU A 347 -7.59 21.55 -12.90
CA LEU A 347 -6.17 21.75 -13.18
C LEU A 347 -5.99 23.19 -13.67
N THR A 348 -5.16 23.97 -12.97
CA THR A 348 -4.76 25.31 -13.40
C THR A 348 -3.28 25.30 -13.73
N ALA A 349 -2.93 25.61 -14.98
CA ALA A 349 -1.56 25.86 -15.40
C ALA A 349 -1.26 27.36 -15.34
N SER A 350 -0.12 27.76 -14.78
CA SER A 350 0.35 29.15 -14.78
C SER A 350 1.86 29.21 -15.04
N ASP A 351 2.38 30.39 -15.34
CA ASP A 351 3.83 30.65 -15.47
C ASP A 351 4.55 29.67 -16.43
N CYS A 352 3.90 29.34 -17.56
CA CYS A 352 4.46 28.44 -18.57
C CYS A 352 5.72 29.06 -19.21
N GLN A 353 6.74 28.25 -19.45
CA GLN A 353 7.88 28.66 -20.25
C GLN A 353 7.55 28.41 -21.73
N ASP A 354 7.67 29.47 -22.54
CA ASP A 354 7.54 29.42 -24.00
C ASP A 354 8.81 28.86 -24.67
#